data_AF-A0ABD2MIM0-F1
#
_entry.id   AF-A0ABD2MIM0-F1
#
_cell.length_a   1.000
_cell.length_b   1.000
_cell.length_c   1.000
_cell.angle_alpha   90.00
_cell.angle_beta   90.00
_cell.angle_gamma   90.00
#
_symmetry.space_group_name_H-M   'P 1'
#
loop_
_entity.id
_entity.type
_entity.pdbx_description
1 polymer ?
#
loop_
_entity_poly.entity_id
_entity_poly.type
_entity_poly.pdbx_seq_one_letter_code
_entity_poly.pdbx_strand_id
1 'polypeptide(L)'
;MLNLLKSRLQLVLETFLTGPGSYGTFTYRIKKTETNKCSRCDKEDDPDHVFYVCPRWAEERRALKEMVTTIPETTDIIAYIIEDESKLKTIFDYVVQIMRRKPEERRWREKEDNKH
;
A
#
# COMPACT_ATOMS: atom_id res chain seq x y z
N MET A 1 11.12 24.23 2.49
CA MET A 1 10.13 23.27 3.04
C MET A 1 9.57 22.32 1.98
N LEU A 2 9.15 22.81 0.80
CA LEU A 2 8.65 21.98 -0.31
C LEU A 2 9.59 20.81 -0.71
N ASN A 3 10.90 21.03 -0.81
CA ASN A 3 11.84 19.98 -1.20
C ASN A 3 11.94 18.84 -0.17
N LEU A 4 11.94 19.16 1.12
CA LEU A 4 11.96 18.17 2.20
C LEU A 4 10.66 17.35 2.25
N LEU A 5 9.52 18.01 1.99
CA LEU A 5 8.23 17.32 1.89
C LEU A 5 8.26 16.32 0.74
N LYS A 6 8.64 16.77 -0.47
CA LYS A 6 8.76 15.92 -1.68
C LYS A 6 9.70 14.73 -1.45
N SER A 7 10.87 14.91 -0.84
CA SER A 7 11.80 13.81 -0.54
C SER A 7 11.21 12.79 0.42
N ARG A 8 10.54 13.23 1.49
CA ARG A 8 9.91 12.33 2.47
C ARG A 8 8.75 11.54 1.86
N LEU A 9 8.04 12.14 0.93
CA LEU A 9 6.93 11.52 0.19
C LEU A 9 7.41 10.44 -0.76
N GLN A 10 8.46 10.72 -1.53
CA GLN A 10 9.11 9.75 -2.41
C GLN A 10 9.56 8.51 -1.62
N LEU A 11 10.23 8.72 -0.49
CA LEU A 11 10.64 7.62 0.41
C LEU A 11 9.47 6.75 0.88
N VAL A 12 8.31 7.34 1.19
CA VAL A 12 7.14 6.58 1.63
C VAL A 12 6.55 5.75 0.50
N LEU A 13 6.51 6.29 -0.72
CA LEU A 13 6.06 5.56 -1.91
C LEU A 13 7.02 4.43 -2.26
N GLU A 14 8.32 4.70 -2.32
CA GLU A 14 9.35 3.69 -2.55
C GLU A 14 9.28 2.60 -1.49
N THR A 15 9.09 2.97 -0.23
CA THR A 15 8.88 2.00 0.86
C THR A 15 7.62 1.18 0.61
N PHE A 16 6.49 1.81 0.30
CA PHE A 16 5.25 1.10 0.00
C PHE A 16 5.40 0.10 -1.15
N LEU A 17 6.08 0.49 -2.23
CA LEU A 17 6.32 -0.33 -3.41
C LEU A 17 7.34 -1.45 -3.15
N THR A 18 8.38 -1.17 -2.38
CA THR A 18 9.38 -2.18 -1.99
C THR A 18 8.79 -3.18 -0.98
N GLY A 19 7.80 -2.74 -0.21
CA GLY A 19 6.97 -3.60 0.60
C GLY A 19 7.61 -4.09 1.88
N PRO A 20 7.73 -3.24 2.91
CA PRO A 20 8.25 -3.66 4.19
C PRO A 20 7.30 -4.67 4.83
N GLY A 21 7.67 -5.95 4.76
CA GLY A 21 7.34 -6.97 5.76
C GLY A 21 5.89 -7.45 5.85
N SER A 22 4.93 -6.88 5.13
CA SER A 22 3.50 -7.21 5.30
C SER A 22 2.80 -7.78 4.07
N TYR A 23 3.38 -7.69 2.88
CA TYR A 23 2.84 -8.34 1.68
C TYR A 23 3.04 -9.85 1.74
N GLY A 24 2.03 -10.60 1.29
CA GLY A 24 2.09 -12.05 1.13
C GLY A 24 3.26 -12.47 0.25
N THR A 25 3.52 -11.78 -0.87
CA THR A 25 4.67 -12.07 -1.74
C THR A 25 6.01 -11.96 -1.01
N PHE A 26 6.18 -10.93 -0.17
CA PHE A 26 7.39 -10.77 0.64
C PHE A 26 7.48 -11.85 1.74
N THR A 27 6.40 -12.04 2.50
CA THR A 27 6.36 -12.92 3.67
C THR A 27 6.48 -14.40 3.30
N TYR A 28 5.89 -14.80 2.18
CA TYR A 28 6.07 -16.13 1.59
C TYR A 28 7.51 -16.36 1.15
N ARG A 29 8.11 -15.40 0.45
CA ARG A 29 9.51 -15.48 0.00
C ARG A 29 10.50 -15.70 1.14
N ILE A 30 10.26 -15.09 2.31
CA ILE A 30 11.09 -15.29 3.52
C ILE A 30 10.58 -16.42 4.43
N LYS A 31 9.63 -17.25 3.96
CA LYS A 31 9.04 -18.38 4.68
C LYS A 31 8.37 -18.02 6.02
N LYS A 32 7.88 -16.79 6.15
CA LYS A 32 7.09 -16.35 7.32
C LYS A 32 5.61 -16.70 7.18
N THR A 33 5.12 -16.96 5.97
CA THR A 33 3.76 -17.43 5.69
C THR A 33 3.79 -18.60 4.71
N GLU A 34 2.76 -19.44 4.74
CA GLU A 34 2.63 -20.60 3.84
C GLU A 34 2.18 -20.22 2.42
N THR A 35 1.68 -19.01 2.25
CA THR A 35 1.10 -18.53 0.98
C THR A 35 1.46 -17.07 0.71
N ASN A 36 1.53 -16.72 -0.58
CA ASN A 36 1.66 -15.34 -1.06
C ASN A 36 0.32 -14.65 -1.29
N LYS A 37 -0.80 -15.30 -0.94
CA LYS A 37 -2.15 -14.82 -1.25
C LYS A 37 -2.68 -13.82 -0.24
N CYS A 38 -3.53 -12.93 -0.72
CA CYS A 38 -4.23 -11.93 0.07
C CYS A 38 -5.35 -12.59 0.87
N SER A 39 -5.26 -12.51 2.19
CA SER A 39 -6.28 -13.03 3.13
C SER A 39 -7.73 -12.60 2.85
N ARG A 40 -7.96 -11.50 2.09
CA ARG A 40 -9.30 -11.00 1.79
C ARG A 40 -9.92 -11.57 0.52
N CYS A 41 -9.11 -11.82 -0.51
CA CYS A 41 -9.62 -12.08 -1.87
C CYS A 41 -8.81 -13.12 -2.66
N ASP A 42 -7.83 -13.76 -2.03
CA ASP A 42 -7.04 -14.88 -2.56
C ASP A 42 -6.29 -14.61 -3.87
N LYS A 43 -6.12 -13.33 -4.23
CA LYS A 43 -5.18 -12.88 -5.27
C LYS A 43 -3.77 -12.80 -4.70
N GLU A 44 -2.77 -12.71 -5.56
CA GLU A 44 -1.40 -12.45 -5.13
C GLU A 44 -1.34 -11.15 -4.33
N ASP A 45 -0.73 -11.19 -3.14
CA ASP A 45 -0.65 -10.04 -2.24
C ASP A 45 0.67 -9.30 -2.47
N ASP A 46 0.69 -8.47 -3.51
CA ASP A 46 1.78 -7.59 -3.90
C ASP A 46 1.35 -6.10 -3.80
N PRO A 47 2.27 -5.13 -3.97
CA PRO A 47 1.93 -3.71 -3.89
C PRO A 47 0.84 -3.29 -4.90
N ASP A 48 0.89 -3.79 -6.13
CA ASP A 48 -0.06 -3.41 -7.19
C ASP A 48 -1.46 -3.93 -6.88
N HIS A 49 -1.56 -5.19 -6.45
CA HIS A 49 -2.79 -5.75 -5.94
C HIS A 49 -3.37 -4.89 -4.82
N VAL A 50 -2.56 -4.56 -3.82
CA VAL A 50 -2.99 -3.76 -2.67
C VAL A 50 -3.46 -2.37 -3.11
N PHE A 51 -2.72 -1.72 -4.02
CA PHE A 51 -2.94 -0.34 -4.42
C PHE A 51 -4.06 -0.15 -5.45
N TYR A 52 -4.29 -1.10 -6.37
CA TYR A 52 -5.27 -0.91 -7.47
C TYR A 52 -6.49 -1.81 -7.36
N VAL A 53 -6.35 -3.01 -6.79
CA VAL A 53 -7.33 -4.10 -6.99
C VAL A 53 -8.02 -4.52 -5.71
N CYS A 54 -7.28 -4.62 -4.61
CA CYS A 54 -7.68 -5.37 -3.43
C CYS A 54 -8.99 -4.84 -2.83
N PRO A 55 -10.09 -5.61 -2.80
CA PRO A 55 -11.37 -5.14 -2.26
C PRO A 55 -11.30 -4.64 -0.82
N ARG A 56 -10.27 -5.06 -0.07
CA ARG A 56 -9.98 -4.60 1.29
C ARG A 56 -9.81 -3.08 1.39
N TRP A 57 -9.29 -2.44 0.35
CA TRP A 57 -8.95 -1.01 0.31
C TRP A 57 -9.85 -0.23 -0.66
N ALA A 58 -11.05 -0.74 -0.93
CA ALA A 58 -11.95 -0.16 -1.93
C ALA A 58 -12.45 1.24 -1.53
N GLU A 59 -12.75 1.46 -0.24
CA GLU A 59 -13.19 2.77 0.26
C GLU A 59 -12.08 3.82 0.18
N GLU A 60 -10.86 3.45 0.59
CA GLU A 60 -9.70 4.34 0.55
C GLU A 60 -9.32 4.66 -0.90
N ARG A 61 -9.41 3.68 -1.81
CA ARG A 61 -9.26 3.94 -3.26
C ARG A 61 -10.37 4.81 -3.83
N ARG A 62 -11.62 4.65 -3.36
CA ARG A 62 -12.73 5.49 -3.83
C ARG A 62 -12.48 6.95 -3.46
N ALA A 63 -12.09 7.22 -2.21
CA ALA A 63 -11.70 8.56 -1.77
C ALA A 63 -10.51 9.12 -2.58
N LEU A 64 -9.53 8.28 -2.94
CA LEU A 64 -8.45 8.69 -3.84
C LEU A 64 -8.99 9.09 -5.23
N LYS A 65 -9.87 8.29 -5.83
CA LYS A 65 -10.42 8.56 -7.17
C LYS A 65 -11.32 9.79 -7.24
N GLU A 66 -11.97 10.18 -6.14
CA GLU A 66 -12.76 11.41 -6.07
C GLU A 66 -11.87 12.67 -6.19
N MET A 67 -10.62 12.58 -5.73
CA MET A 67 -9.67 13.68 -5.72
C MET A 67 -8.72 13.67 -6.93
N VAL A 68 -8.54 12.50 -7.56
CA VAL A 68 -7.60 12.28 -8.64
C VAL A 68 -8.34 11.57 -9.77
N THR A 69 -8.65 12.29 -10.85
CA THR A 69 -9.45 11.81 -12.00
C THR A 69 -8.90 10.54 -12.64
N THR A 70 -7.58 10.37 -12.64
CA THR A 70 -6.90 9.14 -13.08
C THR A 70 -5.76 8.81 -12.13
N ILE A 71 -5.70 7.55 -11.69
CA ILE A 71 -4.56 7.01 -10.95
C ILE A 71 -3.57 6.46 -11.99
N PRO A 72 -2.30 6.91 -12.02
CA PRO A 72 -1.29 6.38 -12.93
C PRO A 72 -0.96 4.92 -12.61
N GLU A 73 -0.34 4.25 -13.56
CA GLU A 73 0.34 2.97 -13.31
C GLU A 73 1.48 3.13 -12.31
N THR A 74 1.88 2.03 -11.67
CA THR A 74 2.90 2.03 -10.61
C THR A 74 4.22 2.64 -11.03
N THR A 75 4.61 2.45 -12.29
CA THR A 75 5.86 3.01 -12.84
C THR A 75 5.81 4.53 -12.96
N ASP A 76 4.63 5.10 -13.14
CA ASP A 76 4.43 6.51 -13.43
C ASP A 76 3.94 7.29 -12.21
N ILE A 77 3.57 6.59 -11.14
CA ILE A 77 2.99 7.19 -9.94
C ILE A 77 3.93 8.19 -9.28
N ILE A 78 5.24 7.91 -9.27
CA ILE A 78 6.27 8.81 -8.72
C ILE A 78 6.32 10.11 -9.55
N ALA A 79 6.35 9.99 -10.88
CA ALA A 79 6.42 11.14 -11.79
C ALA A 79 5.16 12.01 -11.67
N TYR A 80 3.98 11.37 -11.68
CA TYR A 80 2.69 12.04 -11.55
C TYR A 80 2.53 12.82 -10.25
N ILE A 81 3.07 12.30 -9.16
CA ILE A 81 3.02 12.92 -7.83
C ILE A 81 3.90 14.16 -7.75
N ILE A 82 4.99 14.26 -8.51
CA ILE A 82 5.91 15.40 -8.45
C ILE A 82 5.30 16.68 -9.04
N GLU A 83 4.32 16.54 -9.93
CA GLU A 83 3.71 17.62 -10.71
C GLU A 83 2.67 18.45 -9.95
N ASP A 84 2.00 17.88 -8.93
CA ASP A 84 0.90 18.54 -8.21
C ASP A 84 0.90 18.16 -6.71
N GLU A 85 1.14 19.16 -5.85
CA GLU A 85 1.21 18.97 -4.39
C GLU A 85 -0.11 18.49 -3.77
N SER A 86 -1.26 18.86 -4.35
CA SER A 86 -2.58 18.45 -3.83
C SER A 86 -2.87 16.96 -4.14
N LYS A 87 -2.53 16.51 -5.36
CA LYS A 87 -2.62 15.09 -5.76
C LYS A 87 -1.65 14.24 -4.94
N LEU A 88 -0.45 14.78 -4.74
CA LEU A 88 0.61 14.18 -3.94
C LEU A 88 0.20 13.98 -2.48
N LYS A 89 -0.46 14.96 -1.85
CA LYS A 89 -0.99 14.81 -0.50
C LYS A 89 -2.05 13.71 -0.43
N THR A 90 -2.95 13.66 -1.41
CA THR A 90 -4.02 12.65 -1.46
C THR A 90 -3.46 11.23 -1.58
N ILE A 91 -2.52 11.00 -2.52
CA ILE A 91 -1.91 9.68 -2.71
C ILE A 91 -1.09 9.28 -1.49
N PHE A 92 -0.40 10.23 -0.85
CA PHE A 92 0.30 9.98 0.40
C PHE A 92 -0.63 9.54 1.52
N ASP A 93 -1.74 10.25 1.74
CA ASP A 93 -2.70 9.92 2.78
C ASP A 93 -3.27 8.50 2.55
N TYR A 94 -3.54 8.15 1.29
CA TYR A 94 -3.97 6.79 0.90
C TYR A 94 -2.91 5.72 1.25
N VAL A 95 -1.67 5.91 0.82
CA VAL A 95 -0.57 4.97 1.06
C VAL A 95 -0.27 4.81 2.54
N VAL A 96 -0.22 5.91 3.29
CA VAL A 96 0.02 5.90 4.73
C VAL A 96 -1.06 5.13 5.48
N GLN A 97 -2.33 5.27 5.08
CA GLN A 97 -3.42 4.49 5.69
C GLN A 97 -3.24 2.99 5.50
N ILE A 98 -2.86 2.54 4.30
CA ILE A 98 -2.58 1.13 4.04
C ILE A 98 -1.37 0.66 4.85
N MET A 99 -0.26 1.43 4.82
CA MET A 99 0.98 1.08 5.53
C MET A 99 0.79 1.00 7.05
N ARG A 100 -0.18 1.73 7.62
CA ARG A 100 -0.54 1.61 9.04
C ARG A 100 -1.39 0.37 9.30
N ARG A 101 -2.48 0.20 8.56
CA ARG A 101 -3.50 -0.82 8.85
C ARG A 101 -3.09 -2.23 8.47
N LYS A 102 -2.40 -2.42 7.33
CA LYS A 102 -2.06 -3.75 6.85
C LYS A 102 -1.15 -4.53 7.81
N PRO A 103 -0.06 -3.95 8.36
CA PRO A 103 0.76 -4.63 9.36
C PRO A 103 0.04 -4.89 10.69
N GLU A 104 -0.85 -3.97 11.10
CA GLU A 104 -1.69 -4.17 12.28
C GLU A 104 -2.58 -5.39 12.10
N GLU A 105 -3.37 -5.44 11.03
CA GLU A 105 -4.25 -6.58 10.72
C GLU A 105 -3.50 -7.90 10.69
N ARG A 106 -2.28 -7.89 10.17
CA ARG A 106 -1.42 -9.07 10.19
C ARG A 106 -1.04 -9.49 11.61
N ARG A 107 -0.60 -8.55 12.46
CA ARG A 107 -0.29 -8.84 13.88
C ARG A 107 -1.51 -9.34 14.64
N TRP A 108 -2.70 -8.82 14.34
CA TRP A 108 -3.96 -9.32 14.91
C TRP A 108 -4.22 -10.76 14.50
N ARG A 109 -4.10 -11.10 13.21
CA ARG A 109 -4.22 -12.49 12.73
C ARG A 109 -3.21 -13.44 13.38
N GLU A 110 -1.93 -13.07 13.41
CA GLU A 110 -0.87 -13.87 14.06
C GLU A 110 -1.17 -14.14 15.55
N LYS A 111 -1.76 -13.17 16.25
CA LYS A 111 -2.18 -13.34 17.66
C LYS A 111 -3.40 -14.25 17.81
N GLU A 112 -4.35 -14.19 16.89
CA GLU A 112 -5.52 -15.07 16.91
C GLU A 112 -5.13 -16.52 16.59
N ASP A 113 -4.23 -16.73 15.61
CA ASP A 113 -3.75 -18.05 15.21
C ASP A 113 -2.92 -18.72 16.33
N ASN A 114 -2.09 -17.96 17.06
CA ASN A 114 -1.26 -18.47 18.16
C ASN A 114 -2.04 -18.79 19.46
N LYS A 115 -3.36 -18.59 19.51
CA LYS A 115 -4.20 -18.97 20.65
C LYS A 115 -4.72 -20.41 20.56
N HIS A 116 -4.50 -21.08 19.42
CA HIS A 116 -4.83 -22.49 19.19
C HIS A 116 -3.59 -23.37 19.33
#